data_AF-Q8C674-F1
#
_entry.id   AF-Q8C674-F1
#
_cell.length_a   1.000
_cell.length_b   1.000
_cell.length_c   1.000
_cell.angle_alpha   90.00
_cell.angle_beta   90.00
_cell.angle_gamma   90.00
#
_symmetry.space_group_name_H-M   'P 1'
#
loop_
_entity.id
_entity.type
_entity.pdbx_description
1 polymer ?
#
loop_
_entity_poly.entity_id
_entity_poly.type
_entity_poly.pdbx_seq_one_letter_code
_entity_poly.pdbx_strand_id
1 'polypeptide(L)'
;MVQTAFVKILSNDFGDFLNLCCTAKSKIKEIRLNQEKEAENLIRLHFQMEQIVYCQDQVYKETLKTIREKEAKKEKTKALINPATFQNNSQFPQKGLTTTEMTQHLKAYYQECRRNIGRQIPLIIQYFILKTFGEEIEKTMLQLLQDTSKCSWFLEEQSDTREKKKFLKRRLLRLDEARQKLAKFSD
;
A
#
# COMPACT_ATOMS: atom_id res chain seq x y z
N MET A 1 4.06 -3.03 7.63
CA MET A 1 4.32 -1.57 7.64
C MET A 1 3.04 -0.77 7.90
N VAL A 2 1.95 -1.00 7.16
CA VAL A 2 0.68 -0.29 7.39
C VAL A 2 0.09 -0.60 8.77
N GLN A 3 -0.10 -1.88 9.11
CA GLN A 3 -0.59 -2.28 10.44
C GLN A 3 0.23 -1.67 11.59
N THR A 4 1.56 -1.72 11.50
CA THR A 4 2.44 -1.17 12.54
C THR A 4 2.27 0.34 12.70
N ALA A 5 2.00 1.07 11.61
CA ALA A 5 1.71 2.50 11.68
C ALA A 5 0.38 2.76 12.41
N PHE A 6 -0.69 2.03 12.05
CA PHE A 6 -2.00 2.15 12.71
C PHE A 6 -1.93 1.75 14.20
N VAL A 7 -1.22 0.67 14.53
CA VAL A 7 -1.02 0.24 15.92
C VAL A 7 -0.23 1.28 16.72
N LYS A 8 0.73 1.97 16.09
CA LYS A 8 1.49 3.06 16.73
C LYS A 8 0.60 4.26 17.02
N ILE A 9 -0.21 4.68 16.04
CA ILE A 9 -1.20 5.77 16.21
C ILE A 9 -2.14 5.43 17.36
N LEU A 10 -2.72 4.23 17.33
CA LEU A 10 -3.62 3.76 18.38
C LEU A 10 -2.96 3.74 19.77
N SER A 11 -1.70 3.33 19.87
CA SER A 11 -1.00 3.28 21.16
C SER A 11 -0.67 4.68 21.70
N ASN A 12 -0.48 5.67 20.82
CA ASN A 12 -0.26 7.06 21.20
C ASN A 12 -1.56 7.73 21.66
N ASP A 13 -2.68 7.48 20.97
CA ASP A 13 -3.94 8.16 21.21
C ASP A 13 -4.74 7.52 22.36
N PHE A 14 -4.68 6.19 22.51
CA PHE A 14 -5.48 5.43 23.47
C PHE A 14 -4.62 4.64 24.48
N GLY A 15 -3.37 5.03 24.68
CA GLY A 15 -2.44 4.33 25.60
C GLY A 15 -2.94 4.23 27.05
N ASP A 16 -3.68 5.24 27.51
CA ASP A 16 -4.26 5.29 28.85
C ASP A 16 -5.48 4.36 29.02
N PHE A 17 -6.10 3.94 27.91
CA PHE A 17 -7.31 3.11 27.86
C PHE A 17 -6.97 1.72 27.29
N LEU A 18 -6.43 0.84 28.15
CA LEU A 18 -5.96 -0.49 27.72
C LEU A 18 -7.06 -1.35 27.10
N ASN A 19 -8.28 -1.32 27.67
CA ASN A 19 -9.40 -2.11 27.18
C ASN A 19 -9.74 -1.73 25.73
N LEU A 20 -9.92 -0.44 25.47
CA LEU A 20 -10.14 0.09 24.13
C LEU A 20 -8.97 -0.23 23.20
N CYS A 21 -7.74 0.03 23.62
CA CYS A 21 -6.54 -0.21 22.82
C CYS A 21 -6.39 -1.69 22.44
N CYS A 22 -6.65 -2.63 23.36
CA CYS A 22 -6.56 -4.06 23.10
C CYS A 22 -7.66 -4.53 22.13
N THR A 23 -8.90 -4.09 22.33
CA THR A 23 -10.01 -4.41 21.42
C THR A 23 -9.74 -3.87 20.02
N ALA A 24 -9.29 -2.61 19.93
CA ALA A 24 -8.93 -1.98 18.67
C ALA A 24 -7.77 -2.71 17.96
N LYS A 25 -6.71 -3.12 18.69
CA LYS A 25 -5.61 -3.93 18.12
C LYS A 25 -6.11 -5.26 17.56
N SER A 26 -7.03 -5.92 18.25
CA SER A 26 -7.65 -7.16 17.77
C SER A 26 -8.43 -6.95 16.48
N LYS A 27 -9.26 -5.90 16.43
CA LYS A 27 -10.03 -5.51 15.24
C LYS A 27 -9.16 -5.14 14.05
N ILE A 28 -8.10 -4.36 14.27
CA ILE A 28 -7.09 -4.06 13.24
C ILE A 28 -6.48 -5.33 12.66
N LYS A 29 -6.19 -6.35 13.49
CA LYS A 29 -5.65 -7.63 13.03
C LYS A 29 -6.67 -8.43 12.21
N GLU A 30 -7.94 -8.43 12.62
CA GLU A 30 -9.05 -9.07 11.90
C GLU A 30 -9.23 -8.44 10.51
N ILE A 31 -9.36 -7.11 10.46
CA ILE A 31 -9.51 -6.36 9.20
C ILE A 31 -8.31 -6.60 8.29
N ARG A 32 -7.08 -6.63 8.84
CA ARG A 32 -5.86 -6.89 8.06
C ARG A 32 -5.96 -8.22 7.32
N LEU A 33 -6.34 -9.29 8.03
CA LEU A 33 -6.43 -10.63 7.45
C LEU A 33 -7.48 -10.67 6.33
N ASN A 34 -8.62 -10.01 6.53
CA ASN A 34 -9.67 -9.95 5.52
C ASN A 34 -9.20 -9.18 4.27
N GLN A 35 -8.63 -7.98 4.43
CA GLN A 35 -8.15 -7.18 3.30
C GLN A 35 -6.99 -7.84 2.55
N GLU A 36 -6.10 -8.53 3.28
CA GLU A 36 -4.99 -9.29 2.69
C GLU A 36 -5.49 -10.45 1.83
N LYS A 37 -6.49 -11.19 2.33
CA LYS A 37 -7.13 -12.29 1.60
C LYS A 37 -7.82 -11.79 0.32
N GLU A 38 -8.57 -10.69 0.39
CA GLU A 38 -9.23 -10.10 -0.79
C GLU A 38 -8.21 -9.61 -1.83
N ALA A 39 -7.15 -8.93 -1.37
CA ALA A 39 -6.07 -8.50 -2.26
C ALA A 39 -5.37 -9.69 -2.93
N GLU A 40 -5.07 -10.75 -2.18
CA GLU A 40 -4.46 -11.98 -2.72
C GLU A 40 -5.34 -12.63 -3.79
N ASN A 41 -6.64 -12.78 -3.51
CA ASN A 41 -7.59 -13.37 -4.45
C ASN A 41 -7.62 -12.59 -5.78
N LEU A 42 -7.63 -11.27 -5.72
CA LEU A 42 -7.65 -10.41 -6.91
C LEU A 42 -6.32 -10.43 -7.67
N ILE A 43 -5.19 -10.50 -6.97
CA ILE A 43 -3.87 -10.65 -7.61
C ILE A 43 -3.80 -12.00 -8.34
N ARG A 44 -4.26 -13.09 -7.71
CA ARG A 44 -4.32 -14.41 -8.34
C ARG A 44 -5.22 -14.42 -9.57
N LEU A 45 -6.41 -13.82 -9.46
CA LEU A 45 -7.32 -13.65 -10.59
C LEU A 45 -6.68 -12.83 -11.71
N HIS A 46 -5.96 -11.75 -11.38
CA HIS A 46 -5.27 -10.94 -12.37
C HIS A 46 -4.21 -11.74 -13.13
N PHE A 47 -3.42 -12.57 -12.44
CA PHE A 47 -2.48 -13.48 -13.11
C PHE A 47 -3.17 -14.53 -14.00
N GLN A 48 -4.36 -15.01 -13.63
CA GLN A 48 -5.14 -15.90 -14.49
C GLN A 48 -5.61 -15.18 -15.76
N MET A 49 -6.02 -13.91 -15.64
CA MET A 49 -6.41 -13.09 -16.80
C MET A 49 -5.23 -12.81 -17.74
N GLU A 50 -4.03 -12.59 -17.22
CA GLU A 50 -2.82 -12.36 -18.04
C GLU A 50 -2.38 -13.60 -18.85
N GLN A 51 -2.95 -14.80 -18.59
CA GLN A 51 -2.74 -15.97 -19.45
C GLN A 51 -3.48 -15.85 -20.79
N ILE A 52 -4.48 -14.97 -20.88
CA ILE A 52 -5.22 -14.70 -22.10
C ILE A 52 -4.42 -13.68 -22.90
N VAL A 53 -3.94 -14.08 -24.09
CA VAL A 53 -3.16 -13.20 -24.97
C VAL A 53 -4.09 -12.16 -25.60
N TYR A 54 -4.11 -10.97 -25.01
CA TYR A 54 -4.89 -9.83 -25.48
C TYR A 54 -4.10 -8.53 -25.37
N CYS A 55 -4.22 -7.66 -26.36
CA CYS A 55 -3.69 -6.30 -26.32
C CYS A 55 -4.55 -5.40 -27.22
N GLN A 56 -4.73 -4.15 -26.81
CA GLN A 56 -5.42 -3.16 -27.63
C GLN A 56 -4.55 -2.78 -28.84
N ASP A 57 -5.14 -2.78 -30.04
CA ASP A 57 -4.44 -2.55 -31.30
C ASP A 57 -3.56 -1.29 -31.32
N GLN A 58 -4.06 -0.18 -30.76
CA GLN A 58 -3.33 1.09 -30.76
C GLN A 58 -2.05 0.99 -29.93
N VAL A 59 -2.17 0.47 -28.70
CA VAL A 59 -1.06 0.29 -27.76
C VAL A 59 -0.04 -0.69 -28.33
N TYR A 60 -0.53 -1.78 -28.91
CA TYR A 60 0.31 -2.79 -29.55
C TYR A 60 1.14 -2.23 -30.71
N LYS A 61 0.50 -1.47 -31.63
CA LYS A 61 1.17 -0.85 -32.78
C LYS A 61 2.27 0.10 -32.34
N GLU A 62 2.00 0.93 -31.33
CA GLU A 62 2.97 1.86 -30.77
C GLU A 62 4.16 1.12 -30.15
N THR A 63 3.90 0.13 -29.30
CA THR A 63 4.97 -0.64 -28.64
C THR A 63 5.81 -1.43 -29.64
N LEU A 64 5.19 -2.05 -30.65
CA LEU A 64 5.90 -2.74 -31.72
C LEU A 64 6.83 -1.80 -32.50
N LYS A 65 6.35 -0.59 -32.84
CA LYS A 65 7.17 0.44 -33.48
C LYS A 65 8.38 0.80 -32.62
N THR A 66 8.19 1.03 -31.32
CA THR A 66 9.30 1.38 -30.42
C THR A 66 10.34 0.26 -30.29
N ILE A 67 9.91 -1.02 -30.34
CA ILE A 67 10.83 -2.16 -30.27
C ILE A 67 11.66 -2.26 -31.55
N ARG A 68 11.04 -2.15 -32.72
CA ARG A 68 11.73 -2.15 -34.01
C ARG A 68 12.76 -1.02 -34.10
N GLU A 69 12.40 0.18 -33.67
CA GLU A 69 13.33 1.32 -33.62
C GLU A 69 14.52 1.06 -32.68
N LYS A 70 14.27 0.45 -31.51
CA LYS A 70 15.33 0.10 -30.54
C LYS A 70 16.28 -0.98 -31.09
N GLU A 71 15.76 -1.97 -31.79
CA GLU A 71 16.57 -3.03 -32.41
C GLU A 71 17.42 -2.48 -33.57
N ALA A 72 16.83 -1.68 -34.47
CA ALA A 72 17.55 -1.04 -35.56
C ALA A 72 18.68 -0.10 -35.07
N LYS A 73 18.48 0.61 -33.94
CA LYS A 73 19.54 1.43 -33.31
C LYS A 73 20.68 0.58 -32.75
N LYS A 74 20.37 -0.59 -32.19
CA LYS A 74 21.38 -1.53 -31.64
C LYS A 74 22.21 -2.19 -32.74
N GLU A 75 21.62 -2.47 -33.90
CA GLU A 75 22.36 -3.00 -35.06
C GLU A 75 23.32 -1.95 -35.64
N LYS A 76 22.88 -0.69 -35.75
CA LYS A 76 23.74 0.42 -36.21
C LYS A 76 24.94 0.67 -35.29
N THR A 77 24.76 0.61 -33.97
CA THR A 77 25.87 0.76 -33.01
C THR A 77 26.82 -0.43 -33.02
N LYS A 78 26.33 -1.66 -33.22
CA LYS A 78 27.20 -2.84 -33.38
C LYS A 78 28.02 -2.80 -34.68
N ALA A 79 27.43 -2.32 -35.78
CA ALA A 79 28.12 -2.15 -37.06
C ALA A 79 29.23 -1.08 -37.02
N LEU A 80 29.07 -0.05 -36.18
CA LEU A 80 30.08 0.99 -35.95
C LEU A 80 31.30 0.48 -35.14
N ILE A 81 31.14 -0.58 -34.35
CA ILE A 81 32.20 -1.12 -33.48
C ILE A 81 33.02 -2.21 -34.17
N ASN A 82 32.43 -2.98 -35.10
CA ASN A 82 33.11 -4.04 -35.85
C ASN A 82 32.82 -3.94 -37.37
N PRO A 83 33.66 -3.25 -38.15
CA PRO A 83 33.44 -3.06 -39.59
C PRO A 83 33.79 -4.29 -40.48
N ALA A 84 34.34 -5.36 -39.91
CA ALA A 84 34.95 -6.46 -40.69
C ALA A 84 34.01 -7.61 -41.10
N THR A 85 32.68 -7.46 -41.06
CA THR A 85 31.76 -8.56 -41.39
C THR A 85 30.61 -8.14 -42.31
N PHE A 86 30.93 -7.37 -43.35
CA PHE A 86 30.04 -7.18 -44.50
C PHE A 86 30.69 -7.76 -45.75
N GLN A 87 30.73 -9.08 -45.84
CA GLN A 87 30.82 -9.76 -47.12
C GLN A 87 29.54 -10.53 -47.37
N ASN A 88 28.88 -10.13 -48.47
CA ASN A 88 27.96 -10.86 -49.32
C ASN A 88 27.49 -12.21 -48.80
N ASN A 89 26.17 -12.35 -48.65
CA ASN A 89 25.43 -13.44 -49.28
C ASN A 89 23.94 -13.08 -49.38
N SER A 90 23.56 -12.67 -50.58
CA SER A 90 22.18 -12.69 -51.07
C SER A 90 21.74 -14.15 -51.24
N GLN A 91 21.39 -14.80 -50.14
CA GLN A 91 20.62 -16.05 -50.20
C GLN A 91 19.80 -16.18 -48.93
N PHE A 92 18.48 -16.06 -49.11
CA PHE A 92 17.44 -16.09 -48.09
C PHE A 92 17.67 -17.11 -46.95
N PRO A 93 17.43 -16.68 -45.70
CA PRO A 93 16.73 -17.51 -44.75
C PRO A 93 15.38 -16.85 -44.47
N GLN A 94 14.37 -17.06 -45.32
CA GLN A 94 12.99 -16.61 -45.03
C GLN A 94 12.51 -17.10 -43.66
N LYS A 95 13.03 -18.26 -43.21
CA LYS A 95 12.79 -18.85 -41.88
C LYS A 95 13.42 -18.06 -40.73
N GLY A 96 14.53 -17.36 -40.98
CA GLY A 96 15.20 -16.47 -40.01
C GLY A 96 14.44 -15.17 -39.82
N LEU A 97 13.96 -14.55 -40.91
CA LEU A 97 13.15 -13.32 -40.85
C LEU A 97 11.85 -13.54 -40.07
N THR A 98 11.13 -14.63 -40.33
CA THR A 98 9.89 -14.96 -39.61
C THR A 98 10.13 -15.18 -38.12
N THR A 99 11.24 -15.84 -37.76
CA THR A 99 11.60 -16.06 -36.34
C THR A 99 11.96 -14.73 -35.64
N THR A 100 12.65 -13.81 -36.34
CA THR A 100 12.95 -12.48 -35.80
C THR A 100 11.71 -11.60 -35.67
N GLU A 101 10.77 -11.66 -36.62
CA GLU A 101 9.49 -10.94 -36.56
C GLU A 101 8.60 -11.46 -35.42
N MET A 102 8.46 -12.78 -35.28
CA MET A 102 7.74 -13.39 -34.14
C MET A 102 8.36 -12.97 -32.81
N THR A 103 9.68 -12.89 -32.73
CA THR A 103 10.37 -12.42 -31.52
C THR A 103 10.06 -10.95 -31.21
N GLN A 104 9.95 -10.08 -32.22
CA GLN A 104 9.55 -8.68 -32.03
C GLN A 104 8.11 -8.56 -31.51
N HIS A 105 7.19 -9.34 -32.08
CA HIS A 105 5.80 -9.38 -31.63
C HIS A 105 5.70 -9.88 -30.18
N LEU A 106 6.41 -10.96 -29.84
CA LEU A 106 6.46 -11.48 -28.47
C LEU A 106 7.05 -10.46 -27.48
N LYS A 107 8.12 -9.75 -27.86
CA LYS A 107 8.68 -8.65 -27.05
C LYS A 107 7.67 -7.53 -26.85
N ALA A 108 6.85 -7.20 -27.85
CA ALA A 108 5.82 -6.17 -27.73
C ALA A 108 4.75 -6.58 -26.71
N TYR A 109 4.24 -7.79 -26.80
CA TYR A 109 3.29 -8.34 -25.82
C TYR A 109 3.89 -8.40 -24.42
N TYR A 110 5.12 -8.91 -24.27
CA TYR A 110 5.78 -8.98 -22.97
C TYR A 110 5.97 -7.60 -22.34
N GLN A 111 6.33 -6.59 -23.14
CA GLN A 111 6.49 -5.22 -22.66
C GLN A 111 5.17 -4.62 -22.15
N GLU A 112 4.06 -4.91 -22.82
CA GLU A 112 2.73 -4.47 -22.36
C GLU A 112 2.24 -5.22 -21.13
N CYS A 113 2.39 -6.54 -21.10
CA CYS A 113 2.08 -7.35 -19.92
C CYS A 113 2.86 -6.85 -18.70
N ARG A 114 4.15 -6.56 -18.86
CA ARG A 114 4.99 -5.97 -17.81
C ARG A 114 4.46 -4.62 -17.32
N ARG A 115 4.00 -3.74 -18.22
CA ARG A 115 3.40 -2.45 -17.87
C ARG A 115 2.08 -2.63 -17.12
N ASN A 116 1.24 -3.55 -17.56
CA ASN A 116 -0.05 -3.85 -16.94
C ASN A 116 0.14 -4.37 -15.51
N ILE A 117 0.96 -5.40 -15.32
CA ILE A 117 1.29 -5.96 -14.01
C ILE A 117 1.91 -4.89 -13.11
N GLY A 118 2.86 -4.11 -13.65
CA GLY A 118 3.53 -3.03 -12.93
C GLY A 118 2.61 -1.89 -12.51
N ARG A 119 1.47 -1.71 -13.18
CA ARG A 119 0.45 -0.72 -12.81
C ARG A 119 -0.61 -1.31 -11.88
N GLN A 120 -1.15 -2.47 -12.25
CA GLN A 120 -2.36 -3.04 -11.64
C GLN A 120 -2.08 -3.67 -10.28
N ILE A 121 -0.97 -4.40 -10.11
CA ILE A 121 -0.66 -5.03 -8.82
C ILE A 121 -0.45 -3.99 -7.71
N PRO A 122 0.39 -2.94 -7.89
CA PRO A 122 0.53 -1.92 -6.86
C PRO A 122 -0.77 -1.19 -6.56
N LEU A 123 -1.62 -0.97 -7.58
CA LEU A 123 -2.93 -0.33 -7.40
C LEU A 123 -3.86 -1.19 -6.54
N ILE A 124 -3.92 -2.50 -6.79
CA ILE A 124 -4.69 -3.45 -5.96
C ILE A 124 -4.19 -3.40 -4.52
N ILE A 125 -2.87 -3.52 -4.31
CA ILE A 125 -2.27 -3.48 -2.96
C ILE A 125 -2.61 -2.17 -2.25
N GLN A 126 -2.43 -1.02 -2.91
CA GLN A 126 -2.71 0.28 -2.33
C GLN A 126 -4.20 0.45 -2.00
N TYR A 127 -5.09 -0.05 -2.85
CA TYR A 127 -6.52 0.01 -2.61
C TYR A 127 -6.90 -0.79 -1.37
N PHE A 128 -6.56 -2.08 -1.29
CA PHE A 128 -6.98 -2.94 -0.18
C PHE A 128 -6.22 -2.68 1.12
N ILE A 129 -4.89 -2.59 1.05
CA ILE A 129 -4.04 -2.55 2.25
C ILE A 129 -4.00 -1.16 2.89
N LEU A 130 -4.30 -0.09 2.13
CA LEU A 130 -4.30 1.27 2.67
C LEU A 130 -5.70 1.91 2.67
N LYS A 131 -6.34 2.04 1.51
CA LYS A 131 -7.60 2.79 1.40
C LYS A 131 -8.76 2.07 2.10
N THR A 132 -9.10 0.87 1.62
CA THR A 132 -10.20 0.06 2.19
C THR A 132 -9.93 -0.30 3.65
N PHE A 133 -8.67 -0.61 3.97
CA PHE A 133 -8.25 -0.87 5.35
C PHE A 133 -8.55 0.31 6.29
N GLY A 134 -8.22 1.54 5.88
CA GLY A 134 -8.51 2.74 6.68
C GLY A 134 -10.01 2.98 6.86
N GLU A 135 -10.78 2.90 5.77
CA GLU A 135 -12.24 3.06 5.79
C GLU A 135 -12.92 2.02 6.70
N GLU A 136 -12.44 0.77 6.67
CA GLU A 136 -13.01 -0.31 7.49
C GLU A 136 -12.65 -0.14 8.98
N ILE A 137 -11.44 0.34 9.28
CA ILE A 137 -11.07 0.69 10.66
C ILE A 137 -11.98 1.79 11.18
N GLU A 138 -12.19 2.87 10.43
CA GLU A 138 -13.04 3.97 10.84
C GLU A 138 -14.46 3.50 11.16
N LYS A 139 -15.07 2.72 10.25
CA LYS A 139 -16.39 2.11 10.46
C LYS A 139 -16.42 1.23 11.70
N THR A 140 -15.39 0.39 11.88
CA THR A 140 -15.31 -0.52 13.04
C THR A 140 -15.19 0.27 14.35
N MET A 141 -14.40 1.35 14.38
CA MET A 141 -14.29 2.20 15.58
C MET A 141 -15.62 2.89 15.90
N LEU A 142 -16.36 3.36 14.89
CA LEU A 142 -17.71 3.91 15.08
C LEU A 142 -18.70 2.85 15.59
N GLN A 143 -18.61 1.62 15.09
CA GLN A 143 -19.43 0.50 15.57
C GLN A 143 -19.17 0.18 17.06
N LEU A 144 -17.92 0.31 17.55
CA LEU A 144 -17.62 0.11 18.97
C LEU A 144 -18.37 1.10 19.87
N LEU A 145 -18.68 2.31 19.37
CA LEU A 145 -19.42 3.33 20.12
C LEU A 145 -20.93 3.05 20.21
N GLN A 146 -21.47 2.18 19.34
CA GLN A 146 -22.90 1.84 19.34
C GLN A 146 -23.29 1.00 20.57
N ASP A 147 -22.36 0.19 21.08
CA ASP A 147 -22.54 -0.57 22.32
C ASP A 147 -22.35 0.33 23.54
N THR A 148 -23.39 1.12 23.87
CA THR A 148 -23.40 2.07 24.99
C THR A 148 -23.05 1.44 26.33
N SER A 149 -23.38 0.16 26.52
CA SER A 149 -23.05 -0.62 27.72
C SER A 149 -21.55 -0.90 27.86
N LYS A 150 -20.81 -1.02 26.75
CA LYS A 150 -19.37 -1.30 26.72
C LYS A 150 -18.51 -0.04 26.71
N CYS A 151 -19.08 1.13 26.40
CA CYS A 151 -18.36 2.40 26.41
C CYS A 151 -17.69 2.69 27.76
N SER A 152 -18.35 2.40 28.88
CA SER A 152 -17.76 2.57 30.22
C SER A 152 -16.55 1.66 30.45
N TRP A 153 -16.62 0.42 29.95
CA TRP A 153 -15.53 -0.56 30.04
C TRP A 153 -14.34 -0.19 29.14
N PHE A 154 -14.61 0.31 27.93
CA PHE A 154 -13.57 0.77 27.00
C PHE A 154 -12.79 1.97 27.55
N LEU A 155 -13.50 2.91 28.19
CA LEU A 155 -12.93 4.14 28.75
C LEU A 155 -12.39 3.99 30.17
N GLU A 156 -12.21 2.76 30.63
CA GLU A 156 -11.63 2.52 31.94
C GLU A 156 -10.13 2.83 31.93
N GLU A 157 -9.74 3.94 32.57
CA GLU A 157 -8.34 4.31 32.78
C GLU A 157 -7.64 3.28 33.67
N GLN A 158 -6.34 3.04 33.40
CA GLN A 158 -5.47 2.26 34.29
C GLN A 158 -5.51 2.79 35.73
N SER A 159 -5.40 1.88 36.72
CA SER A 159 -5.41 2.24 38.15
C SER A 159 -4.35 3.30 38.47
N ASP A 160 -3.14 3.13 37.96
CA ASP A 160 -1.99 3.97 38.29
C ASP A 160 -2.15 5.39 37.72
N THR A 161 -2.65 5.52 36.49
CA THR A 161 -2.91 6.82 35.87
C THR A 161 -4.06 7.52 36.57
N ARG A 162 -5.13 6.79 36.90
CA ARG A 162 -6.28 7.30 37.66
C ARG A 162 -5.86 7.82 39.03
N GLU A 163 -5.03 7.09 39.76
CA GLU A 163 -4.54 7.50 41.07
C GLU A 163 -3.62 8.72 41.00
N LYS A 164 -2.66 8.73 40.07
CA LYS A 164 -1.78 9.88 39.82
C LYS A 164 -2.60 11.13 39.46
N LYS A 165 -3.59 11.01 38.60
CA LYS A 165 -4.51 12.09 38.21
C LYS A 165 -5.29 12.61 39.42
N LYS A 166 -5.81 11.72 40.27
CA LYS A 166 -6.50 12.08 41.51
C LYS A 166 -5.59 12.83 42.48
N PHE A 167 -4.34 12.38 42.64
CA PHE A 167 -3.34 13.03 43.47
C PHE A 167 -2.99 14.43 42.96
N LEU A 168 -2.69 14.56 41.66
CA LEU A 168 -2.36 15.85 41.03
C LEU A 168 -3.51 16.84 41.13
N LYS A 169 -4.75 16.40 40.91
CA LYS A 169 -5.94 17.25 41.04
C LYS A 169 -6.11 17.79 42.46
N ARG A 170 -5.91 16.96 43.49
CA ARG A 170 -5.93 17.40 44.90
C ARG A 170 -4.80 18.38 45.21
N ARG A 171 -3.60 18.15 44.66
CA ARG A 171 -2.46 19.07 44.84
C ARG A 171 -2.73 20.42 44.19
N LEU A 172 -3.29 20.43 42.98
CA LEU A 172 -3.67 21.66 42.27
C LEU A 172 -4.68 22.48 43.08
N LEU A 173 -5.72 21.84 43.63
CA LEU A 173 -6.72 22.52 44.46
C LEU A 173 -6.09 23.20 45.69
N ARG A 174 -5.20 22.49 46.41
CA ARG A 174 -4.50 23.08 47.56
C ARG A 174 -3.59 24.25 47.18
N LEU A 175 -2.93 24.18 46.01
CA LEU A 175 -2.11 25.27 45.50
C LEU A 175 -2.97 26.48 45.10
N ASP A 176 -4.14 26.24 44.53
CA ASP A 176 -5.07 27.31 44.16
C ASP A 176 -5.64 28.01 45.40
N GLU A 177 -6.02 27.26 46.44
CA GLU A 177 -6.43 27.81 47.74
C GLU A 177 -5.30 28.65 48.38
N ALA A 178 -4.05 28.17 48.33
CA ALA A 178 -2.91 28.92 48.85
C ALA A 178 -2.68 30.21 48.06
N ARG A 179 -2.78 30.16 46.73
CA ARG A 179 -2.70 31.33 45.85
C ARG A 179 -3.80 32.35 46.16
N GLN A 180 -5.04 31.90 46.34
CA GLN A 180 -6.16 32.77 46.70
C GLN A 180 -5.94 33.45 48.05
N LYS A 181 -5.39 32.75 49.04
CA LYS A 181 -5.02 33.36 50.33
C LYS A 181 -3.92 34.40 50.17
N LEU A 182 -2.85 34.09 49.44
CA LEU A 182 -1.76 35.04 49.18
C LEU A 182 -2.24 36.30 48.45
N ALA A 183 -3.16 36.15 47.48
CA ALA A 183 -3.75 37.30 46.79
C ALA A 183 -4.50 38.23 47.76
N LYS A 184 -5.26 37.67 48.70
CA LYS A 184 -5.97 38.44 49.75
C LYS A 184 -5.05 39.15 50.76
N PHE A 185 -3.79 38.74 50.86
CA PHE A 185 -2.79 39.39 51.72
C PHE A 185 -1.99 40.48 51.00
N SER A 186 -2.12 40.58 49.67
CA SER A 186 -1.43 41.58 48.84
C SER A 186 -2.27 42.84 48.59
N ASP A 187 -3.53 42.85 49.05
CA ASP A 187 -4.41 44.02 49.15
C ASP A 187 -4.34 44.59 50.58
#